data_AF-A0A5D2YPN8-F1
#
_entry.id   AF-A0A5D2YPN8-F1
#
_cell.length_a   1.000
_cell.length_b   1.000
_cell.length_c   1.000
_cell.angle_alpha   90.00
_cell.angle_beta   90.00
_cell.angle_gamma   90.00
#
_symmetry.space_group_name_H-M   'P 1'
#
loop_
_entity.id
_entity.type
_entity.pdbx_description
1 polymer ?
#
loop_
_entity_poly.entity_id
_entity_poly.type
_entity_poly.pdbx_seq_one_letter_code
_entity_poly.pdbx_strand_id
1 'polypeptide(L)'
;MVCSDQVKIQDDVNQVVIHELIHAYDECRASNLDWTNCAHHACSEIRAGHLSGDCHYKREFLRGFMKIRGHEQDCVRRRVMKSVIANPFCSETAAKDAMEAVWDICYNDTKPFDRAP
;
A
#
# COMPACT_ATOMS: atom_id res chain seq x y z
N MET A 1 -2.93 -12.06 -2.25
CA MET A 1 -2.93 -13.54 -2.07
C MET A 1 -1.63 -13.98 -1.40
N VAL A 2 -1.67 -14.89 -0.41
CA VAL A 2 -0.46 -15.38 0.28
C VAL A 2 0.16 -16.56 -0.48
N CYS A 3 1.38 -16.39 -0.97
CA CYS A 3 2.17 -17.47 -1.59
C CYS A 3 3.18 -18.03 -0.58
N SER A 4 2.91 -19.24 -0.07
CA SER A 4 3.69 -19.82 1.05
C SER A 4 5.16 -20.08 0.74
N ASP A 5 5.52 -20.23 -0.53
CA ASP A 5 6.89 -20.42 -1.02
C ASP A 5 7.72 -19.13 -1.01
N GLN A 6 7.06 -17.97 -0.95
CA GLN A 6 7.70 -16.65 -0.94
C GLN A 6 7.78 -16.04 0.47
N VAL A 7 7.20 -16.70 1.47
CA VAL A 7 7.09 -16.20 2.84
C VAL A 7 7.97 -17.02 3.78
N LYS A 8 8.84 -16.35 4.56
CA LYS A 8 9.87 -17.02 5.37
C LYS A 8 9.56 -17.06 6.86
N ILE A 9 8.79 -16.10 7.36
CA ILE A 9 8.47 -15.95 8.78
C ILE A 9 7.01 -15.53 8.96
N GLN A 10 6.43 -15.83 10.13
CA GLN A 10 5.03 -15.51 10.44
C GLN A 10 4.70 -14.02 10.29
N ASP A 11 5.65 -13.14 10.62
CA ASP A 11 5.46 -11.69 10.48
C ASP A 11 5.12 -11.30 9.03
N ASP A 12 5.79 -11.89 8.04
CA ASP A 12 5.51 -11.62 6.63
C ASP A 12 4.11 -12.07 6.22
N VAL A 13 3.61 -13.20 6.76
CA VAL A 13 2.22 -13.62 6.53
C VAL A 13 1.27 -12.58 7.08
N ASN A 14 1.49 -12.10 8.30
CA ASN A 14 0.61 -11.10 8.94
C ASN A 14 0.53 -9.84 8.09
N GLN A 15 1.68 -9.34 7.61
CA GLN A 15 1.74 -8.14 6.77
C GLN A 15 0.96 -8.30 5.46
N VAL A 16 1.16 -9.42 4.75
CA VAL A 16 0.43 -9.69 3.51
C VAL A 16 -1.06 -9.84 3.77
N VAL A 17 -1.46 -10.56 4.83
CA VAL A 17 -2.87 -10.75 5.16
C VAL A 17 -3.53 -9.42 5.51
N ILE A 18 -2.91 -8.56 6.31
CA ILE A 18 -3.48 -7.24 6.65
C ILE A 18 -3.59 -6.38 5.39
N HIS A 19 -2.56 -6.35 4.54
CA HIS A 19 -2.57 -5.61 3.27
C HIS A 19 -3.77 -6.01 2.39
N GLU A 20 -3.99 -7.29 2.20
CA GLU A 20 -5.10 -7.82 1.39
C GLU A 20 -6.46 -7.61 2.06
N LEU A 21 -6.53 -7.63 3.39
CA LEU A 21 -7.74 -7.30 4.12
C LEU A 21 -8.12 -5.81 3.98
N ILE A 22 -7.13 -4.92 3.87
CA ILE A 22 -7.41 -3.51 3.55
C ILE A 22 -8.01 -3.39 2.15
N HIS A 23 -7.46 -4.08 1.14
CA HIS A 23 -8.07 -4.10 -0.19
C HIS A 23 -9.52 -4.62 -0.16
N ALA A 24 -9.78 -5.71 0.56
CA ALA A 24 -11.13 -6.24 0.71
C ALA A 24 -12.07 -5.25 1.42
N TYR A 25 -11.58 -4.56 2.47
CA TYR A 25 -12.35 -3.54 3.17
C TYR A 25 -12.67 -2.34 2.27
N ASP A 26 -11.74 -1.94 1.40
CA ASP A 26 -11.88 -0.84 0.46
C ASP A 26 -12.93 -1.13 -0.58
N GLU A 27 -12.89 -2.33 -1.15
CA GLU A 27 -13.87 -2.84 -2.09
C GLU A 27 -15.28 -2.93 -1.46
N CYS A 28 -15.37 -3.33 -0.19
CA CYS A 28 -16.66 -3.41 0.49
C CYS A 28 -17.28 -2.03 0.81
N ARG A 29 -16.45 -1.05 1.18
CA ARG A 29 -16.95 0.26 1.64
C ARG A 29 -17.14 1.26 0.52
N ALA A 30 -16.38 1.15 -0.56
CA ALA A 30 -16.45 2.07 -1.68
C ALA A 30 -17.62 1.66 -2.59
N SER A 31 -18.56 2.58 -2.81
CA SER A 31 -19.71 2.33 -3.69
C SER A 31 -19.35 2.14 -5.17
N ASN A 32 -18.15 2.55 -5.57
CA ASN A 32 -17.73 2.68 -6.97
C ASN A 32 -16.21 2.48 -7.15
N LEU A 33 -15.61 1.54 -6.40
CA LEU A 33 -14.21 1.19 -6.62
C LEU A 33 -14.04 0.58 -8.01
N ASP A 34 -13.05 1.07 -8.74
CA ASP A 34 -12.76 0.65 -10.12
C ASP A 34 -11.27 0.41 -10.26
N TRP A 35 -10.88 -0.86 -10.35
CA TRP A 35 -9.49 -1.28 -10.46
C TRP A 35 -8.83 -0.90 -11.79
N THR A 36 -9.61 -0.47 -12.79
CA THR A 36 -9.08 0.08 -14.05
C THR A 36 -8.75 1.57 -13.92
N ASN A 37 -9.21 2.22 -12.87
CA ASN A 37 -8.89 3.62 -12.56
C ASN A 37 -7.65 3.70 -11.68
N CYS A 38 -6.59 4.34 -12.18
CA CYS A 38 -5.31 4.44 -11.49
C CYS A 38 -5.41 5.16 -10.14
N ALA A 39 -6.32 6.14 -9.98
CA ALA A 39 -6.51 6.85 -8.72
C ALA A 39 -7.15 5.96 -7.65
N HIS A 40 -8.13 5.13 -8.05
CA HIS A 40 -8.76 4.16 -7.15
C HIS A 40 -7.76 3.08 -6.71
N HIS A 41 -7.03 2.51 -7.67
CA HIS A 41 -6.00 1.52 -7.40
C HIS A 41 -4.90 2.09 -6.49
N ALA A 42 -4.36 3.28 -6.83
CA ALA A 42 -3.33 3.94 -6.02
C ALA A 42 -3.82 4.25 -4.60
N CYS A 43 -5.06 4.70 -4.43
CA CYS A 43 -5.62 4.99 -3.11
C CYS A 43 -5.67 3.74 -2.22
N SER A 44 -6.12 2.61 -2.77
CA SER A 44 -6.19 1.36 -2.02
C SER A 44 -4.79 0.84 -1.66
N GLU A 45 -3.83 0.95 -2.58
CA GLU A 45 -2.42 0.61 -2.34
C GLU A 45 -1.74 1.51 -1.30
N ILE A 46 -2.03 2.81 -1.30
CA ILE A 46 -1.51 3.74 -0.29
C ILE A 46 -1.98 3.30 1.10
N ARG A 47 -3.27 2.98 1.23
CA ARG A 47 -3.85 2.54 2.50
C ARG A 47 -3.35 1.18 2.93
N ALA A 48 -3.27 0.22 2.01
CA ALA A 48 -2.74 -1.10 2.30
C ALA A 48 -1.24 -1.04 2.67
N GLY A 49 -0.45 -0.16 2.04
CA GLY A 49 0.95 0.08 2.37
C GLY A 49 1.15 0.76 3.73
N HIS A 50 0.32 1.75 4.04
CA HIS A 50 0.37 2.49 5.30
C HIS A 50 -0.11 1.63 6.49
N LEU A 51 -1.21 0.90 6.34
CA LEU A 51 -1.90 0.22 7.44
C LEU A 51 -1.49 -1.23 7.65
N SER A 52 -0.78 -1.85 6.70
CA SER A 52 -0.28 -3.23 6.90
C SER A 52 0.79 -3.30 7.98
N GLY A 53 1.69 -2.31 8.02
CA GLY A 53 2.94 -2.34 8.77
C GLY A 53 4.15 -2.78 7.93
N ASP A 54 3.98 -3.04 6.63
CA ASP A 54 5.05 -3.55 5.78
C ASP A 54 6.21 -2.55 5.62
N CYS A 55 5.90 -1.26 5.78
CA CYS A 55 6.84 -0.14 5.74
C CYS A 55 7.36 0.29 7.12
N HIS A 56 7.15 -0.52 8.17
CA HIS A 56 7.68 -0.24 9.50
C HIS A 56 9.22 -0.14 9.50
N TYR A 57 9.77 0.85 10.22
CA TYR A 57 11.20 1.18 10.23
C TYR A 57 12.13 -0.03 10.37
N LYS A 58 11.84 -0.93 11.32
CA LYS A 58 12.66 -2.13 11.54
C LYS A 58 12.77 -3.01 10.29
N ARG A 59 11.68 -3.14 9.51
CA ARG A 59 11.66 -3.92 8.27
C ARG A 59 12.47 -3.22 7.19
N GLU A 60 12.27 -1.92 7.02
CA GLU A 60 13.02 -1.11 6.05
C GLU A 60 14.52 -1.09 6.35
N PHE A 61 14.90 -1.02 7.63
CA PHE A 61 16.29 -1.15 8.07
C PHE A 61 16.88 -2.51 7.68
N LEU A 62 16.17 -3.61 7.95
CA LEU A 62 16.60 -4.96 7.56
C LEU A 62 16.65 -5.15 6.03
N ARG A 63 15.89 -4.36 5.27
CA ARG A 63 15.95 -4.27 3.80
C ARG A 63 17.06 -3.33 3.29
N GLY A 64 17.84 -2.71 4.18
CA GLY A 64 18.97 -1.85 3.84
C GLY A 64 18.64 -0.36 3.69
N PHE A 65 17.42 0.08 4.00
CA PHE A 65 17.03 1.48 3.98
C PHE A 65 17.35 2.15 5.33
N MET A 66 18.28 3.11 5.31
CA MET A 66 18.82 3.75 6.53
C MET A 66 18.20 5.11 6.85
N LYS A 67 17.33 5.63 5.97
CA LYS A 67 16.65 6.92 6.19
C LYS A 67 15.69 6.76 7.37
N ILE A 68 15.70 7.71 8.31
CA ILE A 68 14.82 7.69 9.50
C ILE A 68 13.61 8.59 9.27
N ARG A 69 13.84 9.86 8.93
CA ARG A 69 12.76 10.83 8.72
C ARG A 69 12.06 10.58 7.39
N GLY A 70 10.75 10.41 7.41
CA GLY A 70 9.95 10.20 6.19
C GLY A 70 10.11 8.83 5.54
N HIS A 71 10.74 7.86 6.24
CA HIS A 71 11.07 6.55 5.66
C HIS A 71 9.82 5.79 5.23
N GLU A 72 8.75 5.91 6.01
CA GLU A 72 7.52 5.16 5.81
C GLU A 72 6.80 5.67 4.55
N GLN A 73 6.67 7.00 4.40
CA GLN A 73 6.09 7.60 3.21
C GLN A 73 6.91 7.25 1.95
N ASP A 74 8.24 7.24 2.05
CA ASP A 74 9.09 6.83 0.93
C ASP A 74 8.89 5.35 0.57
N CYS A 75 8.76 4.48 1.58
CA CYS A 75 8.48 3.07 1.39
C CYS A 75 7.11 2.87 0.74
N VAL A 76 6.06 3.50 1.26
CA VAL A 76 4.70 3.43 0.72
C VAL A 76 4.69 3.91 -0.74
N ARG A 77 5.29 5.06 -1.05
CA ARG A 77 5.44 5.54 -2.45
C ARG A 77 6.11 4.50 -3.35
N ARG A 78 7.22 3.89 -2.91
CA ARG A 78 7.90 2.84 -3.70
C ARG A 78 7.00 1.64 -3.96
N ARG A 79 6.25 1.18 -2.94
CA ARG A 79 5.37 0.01 -3.03
C ARG A 79 4.16 0.28 -3.92
N VAL A 80 3.52 1.43 -3.75
CA VAL A 80 2.38 1.89 -4.57
C VAL A 80 2.79 1.99 -6.03
N MET A 81 3.90 2.68 -6.34
CA MET A 81 4.37 2.79 -7.72
C MET A 81 4.62 1.42 -8.34
N LYS A 82 5.24 0.48 -7.59
CA LYS A 82 5.46 -0.88 -8.08
C LYS A 82 4.15 -1.61 -8.40
N SER A 83 3.12 -1.45 -7.57
CA SER A 83 1.81 -2.10 -7.80
C SER A 83 1.05 -1.47 -8.97
N VAL A 84 0.94 -0.14 -8.97
CA VAL A 84 0.13 0.58 -9.97
C VAL A 84 0.75 0.54 -11.36
N ILE A 85 2.08 0.56 -11.51
CA ILE A 85 2.75 0.38 -12.81
C ILE A 85 2.49 -1.03 -13.39
N ALA A 86 2.31 -2.04 -12.54
CA ALA A 86 2.01 -3.39 -12.99
C ALA A 86 0.56 -3.55 -13.50
N ASN A 87 -0.29 -2.54 -13.28
CA ASN A 87 -1.66 -2.53 -13.78
C ASN A 87 -1.67 -2.13 -15.27
N PRO A 88 -2.23 -2.96 -16.18
CA PRO A 88 -2.22 -2.70 -17.62
C PRO A 88 -3.01 -1.44 -18.04
N PHE A 89 -3.88 -0.92 -17.17
CA PHE A 89 -4.65 0.30 -17.42
C PHE A 89 -3.91 1.58 -17.01
N CYS A 90 -2.72 1.47 -16.40
CA CYS A 90 -1.95 2.59 -15.86
C CYS A 90 -0.57 2.67 -16.50
N SER A 91 -0.28 3.78 -17.19
CA SER A 91 1.11 4.10 -17.56
C SER A 91 1.91 4.51 -16.33
N GLU A 92 3.24 4.49 -16.43
CA GLU A 92 4.10 4.96 -15.33
C GLU A 92 3.82 6.42 -14.93
N THR A 93 3.57 7.28 -15.92
CA THR A 93 3.19 8.68 -15.67
C THR A 93 1.82 8.77 -14.98
N ALA A 94 0.82 8.04 -15.48
CA ALA A 94 -0.50 8.02 -14.87
C ALA A 94 -0.48 7.45 -13.45
N ALA A 95 0.34 6.43 -13.18
CA ALA A 95 0.53 5.88 -11.85
C ALA A 95 1.08 6.91 -10.87
N LYS A 96 2.09 7.68 -11.29
CA LYS A 96 2.69 8.73 -10.46
C LYS A 96 1.72 9.87 -10.19
N ASP A 97 1.06 10.37 -11.24
CA ASP A 97 0.12 11.48 -11.13
C ASP A 97 -1.10 11.08 -10.27
N ALA A 98 -1.61 9.86 -10.45
CA ALA A 98 -2.69 9.32 -9.65
C ALA A 98 -2.30 9.18 -8.17
N MET A 99 -1.12 8.64 -7.89
CA MET A 99 -0.61 8.48 -6.51
C MET A 99 -0.52 9.83 -5.79
N GLU A 100 0.11 10.84 -6.42
CA GLU A 100 0.24 12.16 -5.79
C GLU A 100 -1.11 12.87 -5.65
N ALA A 101 -2.03 12.70 -6.62
CA ALA A 101 -3.35 13.32 -6.56
C ALA A 101 -4.23 12.83 -5.39
N VAL A 102 -4.08 11.57 -4.98
CA VAL A 102 -4.89 10.98 -3.90
C VAL A 102 -4.14 10.84 -2.58
N TRP A 103 -2.85 11.20 -2.55
CA TRP A 103 -1.95 10.93 -1.42
C TRP A 103 -2.51 11.40 -0.07
N ASP A 104 -2.82 12.69 0.06
CA ASP A 104 -3.23 13.26 1.34
C ASP A 104 -4.57 12.71 1.82
N ILE A 105 -5.47 12.33 0.91
CA ILE A 105 -6.77 11.75 1.27
C ILE A 105 -6.58 10.32 1.77
N CYS A 106 -5.87 9.50 0.99
CA CYS A 106 -5.79 8.06 1.24
C CYS A 106 -4.79 7.74 2.35
N TYR A 107 -3.66 8.45 2.44
CA TYR A 107 -2.67 8.22 3.48
C TYR A 107 -3.22 8.56 4.87
N ASN A 108 -4.07 9.58 4.99
CA ASN A 108 -4.67 9.97 6.27
C ASN A 108 -5.94 9.18 6.64
N ASP A 109 -6.44 8.30 5.76
CA ASP A 109 -7.59 7.45 6.06
C ASP A 109 -7.15 6.13 6.70
N THR A 110 -7.27 6.08 8.02
CA THR A 110 -6.81 4.95 8.84
C THR A 110 -7.85 3.84 9.01
N LYS A 111 -9.04 3.95 8.42
CA LYS A 111 -10.08 2.92 8.59
C LYS A 111 -9.64 1.57 8.01
N PRO A 112 -9.97 0.45 8.66
CA PRO A 112 -10.89 0.30 9.80
C PRO A 112 -10.27 0.56 11.19
N PHE A 113 -8.99 0.90 11.26
CA PHE A 113 -8.31 1.19 12.52
C PHE A 113 -8.61 2.61 13.03
N ASP A 114 -8.52 2.79 14.35
CA ASP A 114 -8.62 4.12 14.97
C ASP A 114 -7.36 4.96 14.75
N ARG A 115 -6.22 4.31 14.50
CA ARG A 115 -4.93 4.92 14.18
C ARG A 115 -4.08 3.97 13.33
N ALA A 116 -3.12 4.51 12.60
CA ALA A 116 -2.11 3.70 11.94
C ALA A 116 -1.35 2.82 12.97
N PRO A 117 -1.13 1.52 12.67
CA PRO A 117 -0.45 0.59 13.58
C PRO A 117 1.02 0.91 13.87
#